data_AF-A0A6G8S3V0-F1
#
_entry.id   AF-A0A6G8S3V0-F1
#
_cell.length_a   1.000
_cell.length_b   1.000
_cell.length_c   1.000
_cell.angle_alpha   90.00
_cell.angle_beta   90.00
_cell.angle_gamma   90.00
#
_symmetry.space_group_name_H-M   'P 1'
#
loop_
_entity.id
_entity.type
_entity.pdbx_description
1 polymer ?
#
loop_
_entity_poly.entity_id
_entity_poly.type
_entity_poly.pdbx_seq_one_letter_code
_entity_poly.pdbx_strand_id
1 'polypeptide(L)'
;MQSENTSSLVHSVVNTFTSDIDDVFFNPALRNAISYDCMIGYFNSSSFQIIAKSLLIFLKSNLDTKMRFIVSPNLSKDDLQIILKWYKDPK
;
A
#
# COMPACT_ATOMS: atom_id res chain seq x y z
N MET A 1 -29.06 -38.06 -5.45
CA MET A 1 -28.28 -37.82 -4.23
C MET A 1 -27.32 -36.69 -4.54
N GLN A 2 -27.71 -35.47 -4.20
CA GLN A 2 -26.88 -34.28 -4.37
C GLN A 2 -25.71 -34.36 -3.40
N SER A 3 -24.50 -34.12 -3.88
CA SER A 3 -23.40 -33.65 -3.03
C SER A 3 -22.83 -32.43 -3.73
N GLU A 4 -23.47 -31.28 -3.49
CA GLU A 4 -22.87 -29.98 -3.74
C GLU A 4 -21.60 -29.90 -2.88
N ASN A 5 -20.45 -30.00 -3.53
CA ASN A 5 -19.18 -29.69 -2.92
C ASN A 5 -19.12 -28.17 -2.81
N THR A 6 -19.67 -27.63 -1.71
CA THR A 6 -19.50 -26.24 -1.33
C THR A 6 -18.03 -26.03 -1.00
N SER A 7 -17.21 -25.84 -2.05
CA SER A 7 -15.93 -25.16 -1.99
C SER A 7 -16.19 -23.88 -1.21
N SER A 8 -15.76 -23.89 0.04
CA SER A 8 -16.04 -22.83 0.99
C SER A 8 -15.27 -21.60 0.51
N LEU A 9 -15.94 -20.77 -0.28
CA LEU A 9 -15.61 -19.37 -0.50
C LEU A 9 -15.80 -18.64 0.82
N VAL A 10 -14.99 -19.00 1.82
CA VAL A 10 -14.80 -18.16 3.00
C VAL A 10 -14.05 -16.97 2.47
N HIS A 11 -14.78 -15.89 2.18
CA HIS A 11 -14.17 -14.58 2.05
C HIS A 11 -13.42 -14.37 3.37
N SER A 12 -12.09 -14.50 3.36
CA SER A 12 -11.30 -14.37 4.57
C SER A 12 -11.52 -12.95 5.07
N VAL A 13 -12.27 -12.81 6.16
CA VAL A 13 -12.48 -11.51 6.79
C VAL A 13 -11.11 -11.03 7.24
N VAL A 14 -10.59 -10.02 6.56
CA VAL A 14 -9.32 -9.40 6.91
C VAL A 14 -9.52 -8.70 8.25
N ASN A 15 -8.89 -9.23 9.29
CA ASN A 15 -8.89 -8.61 10.60
C ASN A 15 -7.64 -7.76 10.73
N THR A 16 -7.81 -6.44 10.75
CA THR A 16 -6.71 -5.47 10.81
C THR A 16 -5.86 -5.54 12.09
N PHE A 17 -6.32 -6.23 13.12
CA PHE A 17 -5.56 -6.42 14.38
C PHE A 17 -4.74 -7.70 14.41
N THR A 18 -5.08 -8.70 13.60
CA THR A 18 -4.46 -10.03 13.65
C THR A 18 -3.85 -10.49 12.33
N SER A 19 -4.24 -9.85 11.22
CA SER A 19 -3.74 -10.16 9.89
C SER A 19 -2.63 -9.19 9.53
N ASP A 20 -1.56 -9.72 8.93
CA ASP A 20 -0.59 -8.87 8.25
C ASP A 20 -1.25 -8.31 6.99
N ILE A 21 -1.71 -7.06 7.08
CA ILE A 21 -2.44 -6.39 6.01
C ILE A 21 -1.60 -6.28 4.72
N ASP A 22 -0.27 -6.23 4.85
CA ASP A 22 0.62 -6.16 3.71
C ASP A 22 0.56 -7.46 2.90
N ASP A 23 0.57 -8.61 3.58
CA ASP A 23 0.53 -9.91 2.93
C ASP A 23 -0.87 -10.29 2.41
N VAL A 24 -1.91 -10.05 3.20
CA VAL A 24 -3.26 -10.53 2.85
C VAL A 24 -4.00 -9.62 1.86
N PHE A 25 -3.58 -8.35 1.74
CA PHE A 25 -4.27 -7.37 0.90
C PHE A 25 -3.34 -6.63 -0.05
N PHE A 26 -2.32 -5.93 0.44
CA PHE A 26 -1.52 -5.06 -0.42
C PHE A 26 -0.69 -5.84 -1.43
N ASN A 27 0.01 -6.89 -1.02
CA ASN A 27 0.84 -7.72 -1.89
C ASN A 27 0.02 -8.33 -3.05
N PRO A 28 -1.11 -9.04 -2.83
CA PRO A 28 -1.91 -9.56 -3.93
C PRO A 28 -2.52 -8.47 -4.80
N ALA A 29 -2.94 -7.33 -4.23
CA ALA A 29 -3.53 -6.24 -5.01
C ALA A 29 -2.49 -5.51 -5.89
N LEU A 30 -1.29 -5.29 -5.34
CA LEU A 30 -0.25 -4.47 -5.97
C LEU A 30 0.61 -5.24 -6.97
N ARG A 31 0.66 -6.57 -6.88
CA ARG A 31 1.50 -7.42 -7.75
C ARG A 31 1.29 -7.16 -9.24
N ASN A 32 0.04 -6.99 -9.66
CA ASN A 32 -0.35 -6.79 -11.06
C ASN A 32 -0.96 -5.41 -11.30
N ALA A 33 -0.87 -4.48 -10.34
CA ALA A 33 -1.42 -3.15 -10.49
C ALA A 33 -0.59 -2.33 -11.48
N ILE A 34 -1.26 -1.51 -12.29
CA ILE A 34 -0.64 -0.56 -13.23
C ILE A 34 -0.56 0.87 -12.67
N SER A 35 -1.32 1.14 -11.61
CA SER A 35 -1.36 2.43 -10.91
C SER A 35 -1.67 2.22 -9.43
N TYR A 36 -1.09 3.08 -8.58
CA TYR A 36 -1.43 3.14 -7.16
C TYR A 36 -1.77 4.59 -6.78
N ASP A 37 -3.04 4.84 -6.48
CA ASP A 37 -3.55 6.15 -6.11
C ASP A 37 -4.11 6.08 -4.69
N CYS A 38 -3.53 6.86 -3.78
CA CYS A 38 -3.88 6.81 -2.37
C CYS A 38 -4.14 8.21 -1.80
N MET A 39 -5.29 8.39 -1.16
CA MET A 39 -5.62 9.60 -0.40
C MET A 39 -5.57 9.27 1.10
N ILE A 40 -4.77 10.04 1.84
CA ILE A 40 -4.54 9.80 3.27
C ILE A 40 -4.81 11.08 4.06
N GLY A 41 -5.82 11.04 4.93
CA GLY A 41 -6.21 12.17 5.78
C GLY A 41 -5.20 12.51 6.88
N TYR A 42 -4.34 11.57 7.27
CA TYR A 42 -3.25 11.79 8.23
C TYR A 42 -2.01 11.02 7.78
N PHE A 43 -0.96 11.73 7.39
CA PHE A 43 0.27 11.12 6.92
C PHE A 43 1.26 10.96 8.07
N ASN A 44 1.75 9.73 8.25
CA ASN A 44 2.97 9.46 8.99
C ASN A 44 3.81 8.46 8.18
N SER A 45 5.13 8.51 8.34
CA SER A 45 6.04 7.57 7.67
C SER A 45 5.97 6.14 8.22
N SER A 46 5.47 5.92 9.44
CA SER A 46 5.34 4.57 10.02
C SER A 46 4.23 3.74 9.37
N SER A 47 3.14 4.35 8.92
CA SER A 47 2.05 3.73 8.16
C SER A 47 2.54 3.29 6.79
N PHE A 48 3.49 4.02 6.19
CA PHE A 48 4.17 3.60 4.96
C PHE A 48 5.08 2.39 5.16
N GLN A 49 5.77 2.30 6.30
CA GLN A 49 6.65 1.17 6.59
C GLN A 49 5.90 -0.16 6.59
N ILE A 50 4.64 -0.17 7.02
CA ILE A 50 3.79 -1.36 7.04
C ILE A 50 3.62 -1.94 5.62
N ILE A 51 3.43 -1.08 4.62
CA ILE A 51 3.15 -1.50 3.23
C ILE A 51 4.37 -1.38 2.31
N ALA A 52 5.54 -1.07 2.86
CA ALA A 52 6.72 -0.73 2.07
C ALA A 52 7.17 -1.87 1.14
N LYS A 53 7.00 -3.13 1.57
CA LYS A 53 7.38 -4.30 0.75
C LYS A 53 6.48 -4.41 -0.47
N SER A 54 5.16 -4.29 -0.31
CA SER A 54 4.24 -4.35 -1.44
C SER A 54 4.38 -3.17 -2.39
N LEU A 55 4.65 -1.97 -1.87
CA LEU A 55 5.00 -0.81 -2.72
C LEU A 55 6.28 -1.04 -3.50
N LEU A 56 7.31 -1.64 -2.90
CA LEU A 56 8.55 -1.99 -3.60
C LEU A 56 8.31 -3.03 -4.70
N ILE A 57 7.45 -4.02 -4.46
CA ILE A 57 7.04 -4.99 -5.47
C ILE A 57 6.36 -4.26 -6.63
N PHE A 58 5.36 -3.42 -6.35
CA PHE A 58 4.66 -2.62 -7.36
C PHE A 58 5.60 -1.79 -8.25
N LEU A 59 6.52 -1.06 -7.62
CA LEU A 59 7.49 -0.21 -8.32
C LEU A 59 8.49 -1.02 -9.16
N LYS A 60 8.76 -2.28 -8.82
CA LYS A 60 9.64 -3.16 -9.59
C LYS A 60 8.93 -3.93 -10.68
N SER A 61 7.63 -4.18 -10.54
CA SER A 61 6.86 -5.00 -11.48
C SER A 61 6.76 -4.39 -12.88
N ASN A 62 6.78 -3.06 -13.00
CA ASN A 62 6.72 -2.36 -14.29
C ASN A 62 7.38 -0.97 -14.17
N LEU A 63 8.17 -0.57 -15.18
CA LEU A 63 8.88 0.72 -15.18
C LEU A 63 7.95 1.92 -15.43
N ASP A 64 6.78 1.69 -16.02
CA ASP A 64 5.80 2.73 -16.36
C ASP A 64 4.67 2.88 -15.31
N THR A 65 4.75 2.17 -14.19
CA THR A 65 3.74 2.28 -13.12
C THR A 65 3.78 3.66 -12.46
N LYS A 66 2.61 4.24 -12.26
CA LYS A 66 2.46 5.54 -11.60
C LYS A 66 1.95 5.37 -10.18
N MET A 67 2.59 6.07 -9.26
CA MET A 67 2.21 6.12 -7.85
C MET A 67 1.86 7.57 -7.49
N ARG A 68 0.66 7.82 -6.94
CA ARG A 68 0.21 9.14 -6.52
C ARG A 68 -0.32 9.12 -5.10
N PHE A 69 0.11 10.10 -4.32
CA PHE A 69 -0.39 10.31 -2.96
C PHE A 69 -0.99 11.70 -2.82
N ILE A 70 -2.19 11.77 -2.26
CA ILE A 70 -2.81 13.01 -1.79
C ILE A 70 -2.85 12.90 -0.27
N VAL A 71 -2.01 13.68 0.40
CA VAL A 71 -1.85 13.62 1.85
C VAL A 71 -2.33 14.90 2.50
N SER A 72 -2.77 14.80 3.76
CA SER A 72 -3.03 15.98 4.60
C SER A 72 -1.82 16.93 4.60
N PRO A 73 -2.04 18.26 4.67
CA PRO A 73 -0.96 19.24 4.76
C PRO A 73 -0.23 19.17 6.11
N ASN A 74 -0.84 18.52 7.12
CA ASN A 74 -0.26 18.38 8.44
C ASN A 74 0.76 17.22 8.44
N LEU A 75 2.01 17.55 8.14
CA LEU A 75 3.15 16.65 8.15
C LEU A 75 3.97 16.85 9.43
N SER A 76 4.61 15.78 9.91
CA SER A 76 5.63 15.93 10.95
C SER A 76 6.80 16.78 10.42
N LYS A 77 7.53 17.44 11.32
CA LYS A 77 8.71 18.23 10.92
C LYS A 77 9.74 17.36 10.18
N ASP A 78 9.93 16.13 10.64
CA ASP A 78 10.91 15.21 10.06
C ASP A 78 10.49 14.77 8.64
N ASP A 79 9.23 14.38 8.46
CA ASP A 79 8.71 14.00 7.14
C ASP A 79 8.76 15.17 6.15
N LEU A 80 8.42 16.38 6.61
CA LEU A 80 8.49 17.59 5.78
C LEU A 80 9.92 17.89 5.33
N GLN A 81 10.90 17.78 6.23
CA GLN A 81 12.32 18.01 5.90
C GLN A 81 12.82 17.00 4.86
N ILE A 82 12.44 15.72 4.99
CA ILE A 82 12.81 14.68 4.03
C ILE A 82 12.21 14.98 2.65
N ILE A 83 10.92 15.32 2.58
CA ILE A 83 10.25 15.66 1.32
C ILE A 83 10.89 16.88 0.68
N LEU A 84 11.15 17.95 1.45
CA LEU A 84 11.76 19.18 0.94
C LEU A 84 13.19 18.95 0.43
N LYS A 85 13.96 18.09 1.11
CA LYS A 85 15.31 17.72 0.68
C LYS A 85 15.29 17.07 -0.71
N TRP A 86 14.46 16.05 -0.90
CA TRP A 86 14.33 15.34 -2.18
C TRP A 86 13.71 16.20 -3.27
N TYR A 87 12.77 17.09 -2.94
CA TYR A 87 12.19 18.01 -3.92
C TYR A 87 13.23 19.01 -4.47
N LYS A 88 14.15 19.48 -3.62
CA LYS A 88 15.19 20.44 -4.03
C LYS A 88 16.36 19.79 -4.75
N ASP A 89 16.67 18.53 -4.45
CA ASP A 89 17.80 17.78 -5.00
C ASP A 89 17.41 16.31 -5.25
N PRO A 90 16.64 16.05 -6.33
CA PRO A 90 16.30 14.69 -6.73
C PRO A 90 17.54 14.00 -7.31
N LYS A 91 17.96 12.90 -6.68
CA LYS A 91 19.02 12.02 -7.20
C LYS A 91 18.54 11.07 -8.28
#